data_AF-A0A7W8KM63-F1
#
_entry.id   AF-A0A7W8KM63-F1
#
_cell.length_a   1.000
_cell.length_b   1.000
_cell.length_c   1.000
_cell.angle_alpha   90.00
_cell.angle_beta   90.00
_cell.angle_gamma   90.00
#
_symmetry.space_group_name_H-M   'P 1'
#
loop_
_entity.id
_entity.type
_entity.pdbx_description
1 polymer ?
#
loop_
_entity_poly.entity_id
_entity_poly.type
_entity_poly.pdbx_seq_one_letter_code
_entity_poly.pdbx_strand_id
1 'polypeptide(L)' 'MTDMSIDFFGGNLDGQNRSPINEEELASLGYRLYKTTQTKGEELVYSIAVPTDWTPEESNKFVMGKLSPQNRRR' A
#
# COMPACT_ATOMS: atom_id res chain seq x y z
N MET A 1 18.91 -3.32 -8.44
CA MET A 1 18.07 -3.77 -7.32
C MET A 1 16.92 -2.77 -7.23
N THR A 2 15.72 -3.18 -7.61
CA THR A 2 14.55 -2.29 -7.58
C THR A 2 14.14 -2.12 -6.13
N ASP A 3 14.29 -0.91 -5.57
CA ASP A 3 13.76 -0.58 -4.24
C ASP A 3 12.24 -0.65 -4.32
N MET A 4 11.66 -1.73 -3.80
CA MET A 4 10.20 -1.89 -3.71
C MET A 4 9.77 -1.36 -2.35
N SER A 5 9.27 -0.13 -2.35
CA SER A 5 8.69 0.47 -1.16
C SER A 5 7.26 -0.04 -0.98
N ILE A 6 6.92 -0.52 0.21
CA ILE A 6 5.57 -0.94 0.58
C ILE A 6 4.94 0.14 1.44
N ASP A 7 3.80 0.63 0.97
CA ASP A 7 2.99 1.63 1.65
C ASP A 7 1.83 0.92 2.36
N PHE A 8 1.74 1.14 3.67
CA PHE A 8 0.76 0.51 4.55
C PHE A 8 -0.47 1.41 4.64
N PHE A 9 -1.62 0.87 4.26
CA PHE A 9 -2.91 1.56 4.28
C PHE A 9 -3.84 0.86 5.26
N GLY A 10 -4.26 1.57 6.31
CA GLY A 10 -5.14 1.05 7.35
C GLY A 10 -4.44 0.35 8.51
N GLY A 11 -5.20 0.11 9.58
CA GLY A 11 -4.70 -0.52 10.81
C GLY A 11 -3.68 0.35 11.57
N ASN A 12 -2.75 -0.30 12.27
CA ASN A 12 -1.74 0.37 13.12
C ASN A 12 -0.60 1.03 12.34
N LEU A 13 -0.34 0.60 11.10
CA LEU A 13 0.76 1.09 10.26
C LEU A 13 0.27 2.05 9.15
N ASP A 14 -0.96 2.58 9.24
CA ASP A 14 -1.50 3.50 8.23
C ASP A 14 -0.56 4.68 7.92
N GLY A 15 -0.25 4.88 6.63
CA GLY A 15 0.60 5.96 6.13
C GLY A 15 2.10 5.73 6.35
N GLN A 16 2.51 4.56 6.83
CA GLN A 16 3.93 4.20 6.88
C GLN A 16 4.38 3.62 5.54
N ASN A 17 5.56 4.04 5.12
CA ASN A 17 6.26 3.49 3.97
C ASN A 17 7.50 2.74 4.47
N ARG A 18 7.66 1.47 4.10
CA ARG A 18 8.87 0.69 4.40
C ARG A 18 9.43 0.03 3.16
N SER A 19 10.76 0.09 3.02
CA SER A 19 11.54 -0.64 2.01
C SER A 19 12.28 -1.82 2.64
N PRO A 20 12.63 -2.83 1.84
CA PRO A 20 11.74 -3.86 1.33
C PRO A 20 11.24 -4.79 2.46
N ILE A 21 9.93 -4.97 2.54
CA ILE A 21 9.27 -5.93 3.44
C ILE A 21 8.80 -7.13 2.61
N ASN A 22 9.10 -8.36 3.05
CA ASN A 22 8.65 -9.57 2.35
C ASN A 22 7.16 -9.85 2.65
N GLU A 23 6.48 -10.65 1.82
CA GLU A 23 5.09 -11.05 2.05
C GLU A 23 4.91 -11.81 3.38
N GLU A 24 5.90 -12.58 3.80
CA GLU A 24 5.91 -13.29 5.09
C GLU A 24 5.94 -12.33 6.29
N GLU A 25 6.70 -11.23 6.17
CA GLU A 25 6.76 -10.18 7.17
C GLU A 25 5.44 -9.39 7.20
N LEU A 26 4.83 -9.12 6.04
CA LEU A 26 3.48 -8.52 5.98
C LEU A 26 2.46 -9.40 6.70
N ALA A 27 2.44 -10.71 6.40
CA ALA A 27 1.53 -11.64 7.02
C ALA A 27 1.73 -11.70 8.55
N SER A 28 2.98 -11.67 9.00
CA SER A 28 3.32 -11.62 10.43
C SER A 28 2.85 -10.32 11.12
N LEU A 29 2.79 -9.22 10.37
CA LEU A 29 2.23 -7.94 10.84
C LEU A 29 0.70 -7.88 10.77
N GLY A 30 0.04 -8.91 10.22
CA GLY A 30 -1.42 -8.90 9.98
C GLY A 30 -1.83 -8.08 8.76
N TYR A 31 -0.92 -7.92 7.80
CA TYR A 31 -1.13 -7.21 6.55
C TYR A 31 -0.98 -8.16 5.36
N ARG A 32 -1.60 -7.81 4.24
CA ARG A 32 -1.45 -8.50 2.96
C ARG A 32 -1.16 -7.52 1.85
N LEU A 33 -0.44 -7.97 0.85
CA LEU A 33 -0.22 -7.21 -0.37
C LEU A 33 -1.57 -7.07 -1.11
N TYR A 34 -1.99 -5.83 -1.35
CA TYR A 34 -3.24 -5.51 -2.03
C TYR A 34 -3.02 -5.27 -3.53
N LYS A 35 -2.09 -4.37 -3.86
CA LYS A 35 -1.85 -3.99 -5.26
C LYS A 35 -0.43 -3.47 -5.43
N THR A 36 0.22 -3.89 -6.49
CA THR A 36 1.49 -3.32 -6.93
C THR A 36 1.20 -2.43 -8.12
N THR A 37 1.41 -1.12 -7.96
CA THR A 37 1.26 -0.17 -9.06
C THR A 37 2.65 0.15 -9.59
N GLN A 38 2.86 -0.15 -10.86
CA GLN A 38 4.00 0.35 -11.61
C GLN A 38 3.52 1.56 -12.41
N THR A 39 3.94 2.76 -12.00
CA THR A 39 3.59 3.98 -12.74
C THR A 39 4.42 4.03 -14.01
N LYS A 40 3.81 3.93 -15.20
CA LYS A 40 4.51 4.08 -16.48
C LYS A 40 5.03 5.52 -16.60
N GLY A 41 6.28 5.76 -16.21
CA GLY A 41 6.96 7.06 -16.33
C GLY A 41 7.89 7.39 -15.18
N GLU A 42 7.71 6.76 -14.01
CA GLU A 42 8.61 6.85 -12.86
C GLU A 42 9.01 5.42 -12.50
N GLU A 43 10.30 5.12 -12.36
CA GLU A 43 10.83 3.80 -11.99
C GLU A 43 10.45 3.35 -10.55
N LEU A 44 9.38 3.91 -10.00
CA LEU A 44 8.87 3.65 -8.66
C LEU A 44 7.76 2.61 -8.76
N VAL A 45 8.12 1.37 -8.46
CA VAL A 45 7.19 0.28 -8.16
C VAL A 45 6.85 0.41 -6.67
N TYR A 46 5.68 1.00 -6.36
CA TYR A 46 5.18 1.01 -4.99
C TYR A 46 4.13 -0.10 -4.83
N SER A 47 4.30 -0.85 -3.76
CA SER A 47 3.40 -1.91 -3.34
C SER A 47 2.51 -1.40 -2.21
N ILE A 48 1.24 -1.76 -2.23
CA ILE A 48 0.28 -1.33 -1.23
C ILE A 48 -0.05 -2.53 -0.35
N ALA A 49 0.11 -2.39 0.96
CA ALA A 49 -0.28 -3.37 1.96
C ALA A 49 -1.53 -2.89 2.73
N VAL A 50 -2.48 -3.80 2.95
CA VAL A 50 -3.72 -3.54 3.70
C VAL A 50 -3.89 -4.59 4.79
N PRO A 51 -4.57 -4.30 5.91
CA PRO A 51 -4.87 -5.28 6.94
C PRO A 51 -5.56 -6.51 6.36
N THR A 52 -5.16 -7.71 6.82
CA THR A 52 -5.84 -8.96 6.44
C THR A 52 -7.29 -9.00 6.92
N ASP A 53 -7.60 -8.26 7.98
CA ASP A 53 -8.94 -8.12 8.56
C ASP A 53 -9.91 -7.35 7.63
N TRP A 54 -9.39 -6.51 6.72
CA TRP A 54 -10.22 -5.71 5.83
C TRP A 54 -10.74 -6.50 4.64
N THR A 55 -12.01 -6.30 4.32
CA THR A 55 -12.59 -6.84 3.09
C THR A 55 -11.94 -6.20 1.85
N PRO A 56 -11.93 -6.90 0.70
CA PRO A 56 -11.38 -6.33 -0.54
C PRO A 56 -12.09 -5.04 -0.96
N GLU A 57 -13.38 -4.88 -0.64
CA GLU A 57 -14.16 -3.66 -0.92
C GLU A 57 -13.74 -2.49 -0.03
N GLU A 58 -13.57 -2.70 1.28
CA GLU A 58 -13.07 -1.67 2.21
C GLU A 58 -11.65 -1.24 1.85
N SER A 59 -10.79 -2.23 1.56
CA SER A 59 -9.43 -2.00 1.10
C SER A 59 -9.41 -1.19 -0.20
N ASN A 60 -10.25 -1.55 -1.18
CA ASN A 60 -10.35 -0.82 -2.44
C ASN A 60 -10.81 0.62 -2.23
N LYS A 61 -11.88 0.82 -1.45
CA LYS A 61 -12.45 2.14 -1.19
C LYS A 61 -11.45 3.06 -0.48
N PHE A 62 -10.71 2.53 0.49
CA PHE A 62 -9.70 3.30 1.23
C PHE A 62 -8.51 3.65 0.34
N VAL A 63 -7.96 2.66 -0.38
CA VAL A 63 -6.83 2.84 -1.29
C VAL A 63 -7.20 3.79 -2.43
N MET A 64 -8.38 3.65 -3.05
CA MET A 64 -8.88 4.56 -4.08
C MET A 64 -9.13 5.96 -3.52
N GLY A 65 -9.53 6.10 -2.26
CA GLY A 65 -9.70 7.40 -1.61
C GLY A 65 -8.36 8.13 -1.41
N LYS A 66 -7.29 7.41 -1.08
CA LYS A 66 -5.95 7.98 -0.89
C LYS A 66 -5.17 8.18 -2.19
N LEU A 67 -5.34 7.29 -3.17
CA LEU A 67 -4.74 7.41 -4.50
C LEU A 67 -5.50 8.38 -5.42
N SER A 68 -6.75 8.71 -5.12
CA SER A 68 -7.50 9.71 -5.89
C SER A 68 -6.81 11.07 -5.79
N PRO A 69 -6.41 11.68 -6.92
CA PRO A 69 -5.61 12.92 -6.93
C PRO A 69 -6.33 14.19 -6.45
N GLN A 70 -7.46 14.08 -5.74
CA GLN A 70 -8.31 15.23 -5.40
C GLN A 70 -7.96 15.95 -4.10
N ASN A 71 -7.01 15.46 -3.29
CA ASN A 71 -6.61 16.17 -2.06
C ASN A 71 -5.29 16.94 -2.16
N ARG A 72 -4.86 17.30 -3.38
CA ARG A 72 -3.72 18.19 -3.64
C ARG A 72 -4.18 19.63 -3.93
N ARG A 73 -5.10 20.18 -3.13
CA ARG A 73 -5.38 21.63 -3.09
C ARG A 73 -5.90 22.03 -1.71
N ARG A 74 -4.99 22.39 -0.81
CA ARG A 74 -5.16 23.56 0.06
C ARG A 74 -3.82 24.24 0.22
#